data_AF-A0A0V0H0P5-F1
#
_entry.id   AF-A0A0V0H0P5-F1
#
_cell.length_a   1.000
_cell.length_b   1.000
_cell.length_c   1.000
_cell.angle_alpha   90.00
_cell.angle_beta   90.00
_cell.angle_gamma   90.00
#
_symmetry.space_group_name_H-M   'P 1'
#
loop_
_entity.id
_entity.type
_entity.pdbx_description
1 polymer ?
#
loop_
_entity_poly.entity_id
_entity_poly.type
_entity_poly.pdbx_seq_one_letter_code
_entity_poly.pdbx_strand_id
1 'polypeptide(L)'
;TTTTTTTTPAFSPLFPKCRTHSRKPPTLTIRASSTETSTHPPPQTTTSTDPSQQLNKYSSRITQPKSQGGSQAILYGVGLTDEDMNKPQIGISSVWYEGNTCNMHLLKLAEAVKEGVTEAGMVGFRFNTIGVSDAISMGTRGMCFSLQSRDLIADSIETVMSAQWYDGNIAIPGCDKNMPGTIMAMGRLNRPSIMIYGGTI
;
A
#
# COMPACT_ATOMS: atom_id res chain seq x y z
N THR A 1 3.24 20.29 70.67
CA THR A 1 3.71 19.51 69.50
C THR A 1 3.76 20.44 68.31
N THR A 2 4.95 20.60 67.78
CA THR A 2 5.45 21.78 67.05
C THR A 2 5.02 21.78 65.59
N THR A 3 4.51 22.92 65.09
CA THR A 3 4.13 23.11 63.69
C THR A 3 5.35 23.56 62.89
N THR A 4 5.89 22.67 62.04
CA THR A 4 7.08 22.95 61.22
C THR A 4 6.65 23.60 59.90
N THR A 5 7.02 24.86 59.69
CA THR A 5 6.80 25.60 58.45
C THR A 5 7.98 25.34 57.51
N THR A 6 7.74 24.69 56.38
CA THR A 6 8.79 24.38 55.39
C THR A 6 8.89 25.53 54.38
N THR A 7 9.93 26.36 54.51
CA THR A 7 10.25 27.43 53.55
C THR A 7 11.01 26.84 52.37
N THR A 8 10.44 26.90 51.17
CA THR A 8 11.09 26.48 49.91
C THR A 8 12.00 27.60 49.39
N PRO A 9 13.25 27.33 48.95
CA PRO A 9 14.10 28.37 48.39
C PRO A 9 13.68 28.70 46.96
N ALA A 10 13.67 29.99 46.63
CA ALA A 10 13.39 30.49 45.29
C ALA A 10 14.57 30.19 44.35
N PHE A 11 14.33 29.37 43.32
CA PHE A 11 15.25 29.16 42.21
C PHE A 11 15.19 30.37 41.26
N SER A 12 16.28 31.12 41.13
CA SER A 12 16.46 32.10 40.05
C SER A 12 16.92 31.38 38.78
N PRO A 13 16.23 31.52 37.64
CA PRO A 13 16.72 30.97 36.40
C PRO A 13 17.78 31.89 35.80
N LEU A 14 19.03 31.42 35.72
CA LEU A 14 20.06 32.03 34.88
C LEU A 14 19.72 31.73 33.41
N PHE A 15 18.93 32.60 32.78
CA PHE A 15 18.81 32.60 31.32
C PHE A 15 19.91 33.49 30.71
N PRO A 16 20.74 32.99 29.78
CA PRO A 16 21.65 33.84 29.04
C PRO A 16 20.85 34.76 28.11
N LYS A 17 21.22 36.06 28.07
CA LYS A 17 20.64 37.05 27.16
C LYS A 17 20.83 36.60 25.71
N CYS A 18 19.71 36.29 25.03
CA CYS A 18 19.69 35.97 23.61
C CYS A 18 20.11 37.21 22.79
N ARG A 19 21.24 37.12 22.08
CA ARG A 19 21.66 38.14 21.10
C ARG A 19 20.70 38.07 19.90
N THR A 20 20.04 39.18 19.60
CA THR A 20 19.22 39.33 18.40
C THR A 20 20.10 39.44 17.16
N HIS A 21 20.46 38.32 16.55
CA HIS A 21 20.96 38.31 15.18
C HIS A 21 19.78 38.42 14.21
N SER A 22 19.48 39.65 13.78
CA SER A 22 18.61 39.89 12.63
C SER A 22 19.31 39.42 11.36
N ARG A 23 18.98 38.22 10.89
CA ARG A 23 19.25 37.78 9.52
C ARG A 23 17.91 37.66 8.81
N LYS A 24 17.75 38.36 7.68
CA LYS A 24 16.58 38.21 6.81
C LYS A 24 16.44 36.73 6.43
N PRO A 25 15.24 36.12 6.54
CA PRO A 25 15.06 34.75 6.12
C PRO A 25 15.22 34.68 4.60
N PRO A 26 15.85 33.63 4.04
CA PRO A 26 15.84 33.43 2.60
C PRO A 26 14.40 33.19 2.15
N THR A 27 14.01 33.86 1.07
CA THR A 27 12.72 33.63 0.40
C THR A 27 12.73 32.23 -0.21
N LEU A 28 12.21 31.24 0.52
CA LEU A 28 12.04 29.89 0.01
C LEU A 28 10.83 29.89 -0.94
N THR A 29 11.11 29.85 -2.24
CA THR A 29 10.05 29.63 -3.24
C THR A 29 9.79 28.13 -3.28
N ILE A 30 8.68 27.69 -2.67
CA ILE A 30 8.21 26.31 -2.82
C ILE A 30 7.62 26.19 -4.23
N ARG A 31 8.41 25.60 -5.14
CA ARG A 31 7.90 25.16 -6.43
C ARG A 31 7.22 23.82 -6.20
N ALA A 32 5.90 23.78 -6.32
CA ALA A 32 5.18 22.51 -6.37
C ALA A 32 5.63 21.76 -7.64
N SER A 33 6.39 20.68 -7.45
CA SER A 33 6.63 19.69 -8.48
C SER A 33 5.56 18.62 -8.29
N SER A 34 4.71 18.42 -9.29
CA SER A 34 3.96 17.18 -9.40
C SER A 34 4.98 16.04 -9.48
N THR A 35 4.91 15.12 -8.54
CA THR A 35 5.60 13.82 -8.65
C THR A 35 4.98 13.10 -9.84
N GLU A 36 5.76 12.90 -10.91
CA GLU A 36 5.59 11.70 -11.72
C GLU A 36 5.95 10.53 -10.82
N THR A 37 4.94 9.89 -10.23
CA THR A 37 5.17 8.63 -9.53
C THR A 37 5.65 7.63 -10.57
N SER A 38 6.88 7.17 -10.41
CA SER A 38 7.67 6.49 -11.43
C SER A 38 7.00 5.20 -11.92
N THR A 39 6.29 5.28 -13.04
CA THR A 39 6.05 4.12 -13.88
C THR A 39 7.11 4.18 -14.98
N HIS A 40 8.23 3.48 -14.77
CA HIS A 40 9.07 3.17 -15.92
C HIS A 40 8.18 2.40 -16.92
N PRO A 41 8.14 2.80 -18.20
CA PRO A 41 7.39 2.06 -19.20
C PRO A 41 7.86 0.59 -19.20
N PRO A 42 6.95 -0.36 -19.46
CA PRO A 42 7.30 -1.78 -19.44
C PRO A 42 8.53 -2.04 -20.32
N PRO A 43 9.48 -2.89 -19.88
CA PRO A 43 10.73 -3.12 -20.61
C PRO A 43 10.45 -3.63 -22.02
N GLN A 44 11.01 -2.97 -23.03
CA GLN A 44 10.95 -3.46 -24.41
C GLN A 44 11.86 -4.69 -24.52
N THR A 45 11.26 -5.87 -24.66
CA THR A 45 11.99 -7.13 -24.86
C THR A 45 11.80 -7.57 -26.31
N THR A 46 12.91 -7.89 -26.97
CA THR A 46 12.99 -8.29 -28.38
C THR A 46 12.56 -9.76 -28.55
N THR A 47 11.27 -10.01 -28.66
CA THR A 47 10.70 -11.28 -29.14
C THR A 47 9.38 -11.02 -29.84
N SER A 48 9.15 -11.76 -30.93
CA SER A 48 8.20 -11.52 -32.03
C SER A 48 6.72 -11.69 -31.68
N THR A 49 6.21 -10.92 -30.73
CA THR A 49 4.77 -10.80 -30.45
C THR A 49 4.44 -9.32 -30.37
N ASP A 50 3.38 -8.88 -31.04
CA ASP A 50 2.94 -7.48 -31.04
C ASP A 50 2.87 -6.97 -29.58
N PRO A 51 3.62 -5.93 -29.19
CA PRO A 51 3.68 -5.45 -27.80
C PRO A 51 2.31 -5.02 -27.25
N SER A 52 1.32 -4.81 -28.12
CA SER A 52 -0.07 -4.58 -27.70
C SER A 52 -0.77 -5.82 -27.11
N GLN A 53 -0.30 -7.04 -27.41
CA GLN A 53 -0.93 -8.31 -27.04
C GLN A 53 -0.30 -9.01 -25.82
N GLN A 54 0.85 -8.55 -25.33
CA GLN A 54 1.48 -9.16 -24.16
C GLN A 54 0.65 -8.91 -22.88
N LEU A 55 0.25 -9.98 -22.19
CA LEU A 55 -0.55 -9.88 -20.97
C LEU A 55 0.31 -9.57 -19.72
N ASN A 56 1.54 -10.08 -19.67
CA ASN A 56 2.47 -9.94 -18.54
C ASN A 56 3.42 -8.73 -18.69
N LYS A 57 2.86 -7.54 -18.92
CA LYS A 57 3.62 -6.31 -19.24
C LYS A 57 4.61 -5.89 -18.13
N TYR A 58 4.28 -6.14 -16.87
CA TYR A 58 5.09 -5.76 -15.71
C TYR A 58 5.88 -6.96 -15.19
N SER A 59 5.25 -8.11 -14.99
CA SER A 59 5.92 -9.27 -14.37
C SER A 59 7.00 -9.85 -15.26
N SER A 60 6.90 -9.67 -16.59
CA SER A 60 7.98 -10.01 -17.52
C SER A 60 9.32 -9.36 -17.16
N ARG A 61 9.34 -8.21 -16.46
CA ARG A 61 10.55 -7.57 -15.94
C ARG A 61 11.39 -8.51 -15.08
N ILE A 62 10.74 -9.35 -14.29
CA ILE A 62 11.35 -10.25 -13.30
C ILE A 62 11.29 -11.71 -13.72
N THR A 63 10.37 -12.10 -14.62
CA THR A 63 10.26 -13.49 -15.06
C THR A 63 11.09 -13.83 -16.29
N GLN A 64 11.37 -12.87 -17.19
CA GLN A 64 12.01 -13.18 -18.49
C GLN A 64 13.55 -13.00 -18.52
N PRO A 65 14.13 -11.89 -18.02
CA PRO A 65 15.56 -11.64 -18.18
C PRO A 65 16.41 -12.60 -17.32
N LYS A 66 17.43 -13.22 -17.93
CA LYS A 66 18.40 -14.07 -17.19
C LYS A 66 19.12 -13.34 -16.05
N SER A 67 19.26 -12.02 -16.15
CA SER A 67 19.81 -11.18 -15.07
C SER A 67 18.93 -11.15 -13.81
N GLN A 68 17.67 -11.59 -13.90
CA GLN A 68 16.71 -11.65 -12.81
C GLN A 68 16.56 -13.08 -12.23
N GLY A 69 17.59 -13.91 -12.35
CA GLY A 69 17.60 -15.28 -11.83
C GLY A 69 17.29 -15.38 -10.33
N GLY A 70 17.67 -14.39 -9.53
CA GLY A 70 17.31 -14.34 -8.10
C GLY A 70 15.79 -14.19 -7.88
N SER A 71 15.13 -13.34 -8.67
CA SER A 71 13.68 -13.16 -8.65
C SER A 71 12.97 -14.45 -9.07
N GLN A 72 13.43 -15.07 -10.16
CA GLN A 72 12.91 -16.36 -10.64
C GLN A 72 13.04 -17.46 -9.59
N ALA A 73 14.18 -17.56 -8.89
CA ALA A 73 14.39 -18.53 -7.82
C ALA A 73 13.36 -18.41 -6.69
N ILE A 74 13.02 -17.19 -6.26
CA ILE A 74 11.98 -16.96 -5.25
C ILE A 74 10.60 -17.34 -5.80
N LEU A 75 10.31 -17.03 -7.07
CA LEU A 75 9.05 -17.40 -7.72
C LEU A 75 8.87 -18.92 -7.80
N TYR A 76 9.91 -19.70 -8.12
CA TYR A 76 9.88 -21.15 -7.99
C TYR A 76 9.66 -21.60 -6.54
N GLY A 77 10.31 -20.94 -5.57
CA GLY A 77 10.18 -21.25 -4.15
C GLY A 77 8.76 -21.07 -3.59
N VAL A 78 7.99 -20.13 -4.13
CA VAL A 78 6.56 -19.96 -3.78
C VAL A 78 5.62 -20.89 -4.57
N GLY A 79 6.17 -21.73 -5.45
CA GLY A 79 5.45 -22.80 -6.14
C GLY A 79 5.10 -22.56 -7.60
N LEU A 80 5.66 -21.53 -8.26
CA LEU A 80 5.46 -21.36 -9.71
C LEU A 80 6.27 -22.37 -10.50
N THR A 81 5.73 -22.77 -11.65
CA THR A 81 6.40 -23.59 -12.65
C THR A 81 6.96 -22.74 -13.80
N ASP A 82 7.76 -23.35 -14.69
CA ASP A 82 8.27 -22.67 -15.90
C ASP A 82 7.14 -22.13 -16.78
N GLU A 83 6.02 -22.84 -16.84
CA GLU A 83 4.84 -22.42 -17.61
C GLU A 83 4.18 -21.19 -17.00
N ASP A 84 4.19 -21.08 -15.66
CA ASP A 84 3.60 -19.95 -14.94
C ASP A 84 4.40 -18.66 -15.09
N MET A 85 5.69 -18.72 -15.39
CA MET A 85 6.54 -17.55 -15.60
C MET A 85 6.09 -16.68 -16.79
N ASN A 86 5.34 -17.26 -17.72
CA ASN A 86 4.78 -16.58 -18.88
C ASN A 86 3.36 -16.03 -18.66
N LYS A 87 2.71 -16.40 -17.57
CA LYS A 87 1.36 -15.94 -17.22
C LYS A 87 1.42 -14.57 -16.55
N PRO A 88 0.38 -13.73 -16.69
CA PRO A 88 0.29 -12.49 -15.93
C PRO A 88 0.10 -12.81 -14.43
N GLN A 89 0.74 -11.99 -13.59
CA GLN A 89 0.69 -12.10 -12.14
C GLN A 89 -0.27 -11.06 -11.58
N ILE A 90 -1.29 -11.51 -10.86
CA ILE A 90 -2.36 -10.67 -10.31
C ILE A 90 -2.18 -10.53 -8.80
N GLY A 91 -2.04 -9.29 -8.35
CA GLY A 91 -2.07 -8.95 -6.95
C GLY A 91 -3.52 -8.97 -6.43
N ILE A 92 -3.79 -9.74 -5.39
CA ILE A 92 -5.11 -9.81 -4.76
C ILE A 92 -5.00 -9.14 -3.40
N SER A 93 -5.47 -7.88 -3.31
CA SER A 93 -5.33 -7.02 -2.13
C SER A 93 -6.59 -7.05 -1.26
N SER A 94 -6.59 -7.87 -0.22
CA SER A 94 -7.68 -7.89 0.77
C SER A 94 -7.43 -6.89 1.91
N VAL A 95 -8.52 -6.49 2.58
CA VAL A 95 -8.48 -5.63 3.78
C VAL A 95 -9.02 -6.42 4.97
N TRP A 96 -8.59 -7.67 5.12
CA TRP A 96 -9.06 -8.57 6.16
C TRP A 96 -8.44 -8.26 7.52
N TYR A 97 -9.28 -8.26 8.55
CA TYR A 97 -8.90 -8.33 9.96
C TYR A 97 -10.12 -8.75 10.79
N GLU A 98 -9.89 -9.41 11.92
CA GLU A 98 -10.98 -10.05 12.68
C GLU A 98 -11.79 -9.08 13.56
N GLY A 99 -11.19 -7.94 13.94
CA GLY A 99 -11.80 -6.97 14.85
C GLY A 99 -12.92 -6.11 14.27
N ASN A 100 -13.48 -6.47 13.11
CA ASN A 100 -14.59 -5.73 12.49
C ASN A 100 -15.46 -6.62 11.61
N THR A 101 -16.77 -6.46 11.72
CA THR A 101 -17.74 -7.30 11.01
C THR A 101 -17.73 -7.08 9.50
N CYS A 102 -17.39 -5.88 9.00
CA CYS A 102 -17.25 -5.69 7.55
C CYS A 102 -16.04 -6.41 6.94
N ASN A 103 -15.05 -6.84 7.75
CA ASN A 103 -13.72 -7.23 7.27
C ASN A 103 -13.36 -8.69 7.59
N MET A 104 -13.98 -9.29 8.60
CA MET A 104 -13.65 -10.64 9.07
C MET A 104 -13.81 -11.75 8.01
N HIS A 105 -14.72 -11.58 7.05
CA HIS A 105 -15.01 -12.57 6.00
C HIS A 105 -14.16 -12.40 4.73
N LEU A 106 -13.40 -11.31 4.60
CA LEU A 106 -12.71 -10.96 3.36
C LEU A 106 -11.59 -11.94 2.99
N LEU A 107 -11.03 -12.68 3.96
CA LEU A 107 -10.02 -13.70 3.68
C LEU A 107 -10.58 -14.85 2.85
N LYS A 108 -11.83 -15.26 3.14
CA LYS A 108 -12.55 -16.29 2.37
C LYS A 108 -12.85 -15.82 0.96
N LEU A 109 -13.27 -14.56 0.82
CA LEU A 109 -13.50 -13.94 -0.49
C LEU A 109 -12.21 -13.85 -1.31
N ALA A 110 -11.08 -13.52 -0.66
CA ALA A 110 -9.77 -13.50 -1.31
C ALA A 110 -9.31 -14.86 -1.81
N GLU A 111 -9.68 -15.95 -1.12
CA GLU A 111 -9.42 -17.31 -1.61
C GLU A 111 -10.24 -17.61 -2.88
N ALA A 112 -11.55 -17.32 -2.87
CA ALA A 112 -12.40 -17.51 -4.03
C ALA A 112 -11.94 -16.69 -5.25
N VAL A 113 -11.46 -15.46 -5.03
CA VAL A 113 -10.86 -14.64 -6.09
C VAL A 113 -9.60 -15.29 -6.65
N LYS A 114 -8.74 -15.86 -5.79
CA LYS A 114 -7.53 -16.56 -6.24
C LYS A 114 -7.86 -17.80 -7.07
N GLU A 115 -8.87 -18.56 -6.68
CA GLU A 115 -9.39 -19.69 -7.46
C GLU A 115 -9.81 -19.22 -8.86
N GLY A 116 -10.66 -18.19 -8.95
CA GLY A 116 -11.10 -17.65 -10.25
C GLY A 116 -9.96 -17.08 -11.12
N VAL A 117 -8.95 -16.45 -10.51
CA VAL A 117 -7.74 -15.99 -11.23
C VAL A 117 -6.96 -17.18 -11.81
N THR A 118 -6.86 -18.27 -11.04
CA THR A 118 -6.16 -19.49 -11.47
C THR A 118 -6.93 -20.20 -12.59
N GLU A 119 -8.26 -20.28 -12.48
CA GLU A 119 -9.15 -20.82 -13.54
C GLU A 119 -9.06 -20.01 -14.84
N ALA A 120 -8.87 -18.69 -14.74
CA ALA A 120 -8.65 -17.82 -15.89
C ALA A 120 -7.24 -17.95 -16.52
N GLY A 121 -6.40 -18.88 -16.04
CA GLY A 121 -5.06 -19.13 -16.59
C GLY A 121 -4.02 -18.09 -16.17
N MET A 122 -4.22 -17.40 -15.05
CA MET A 122 -3.31 -16.40 -14.50
C MET A 122 -2.75 -16.85 -13.14
N VAL A 123 -1.73 -16.15 -12.64
CA VAL A 123 -1.14 -16.45 -11.32
C VAL A 123 -1.66 -15.45 -10.28
N GLY A 124 -2.31 -15.94 -9.22
CA GLY A 124 -2.84 -15.10 -8.15
C GLY A 124 -1.94 -15.04 -6.91
N PHE A 125 -1.46 -13.85 -6.54
CA PHE A 125 -0.73 -13.61 -5.30
C PHE A 125 -1.57 -12.77 -4.33
N ARG A 126 -2.00 -13.39 -3.24
CA ARG A 126 -2.77 -12.72 -2.18
C ARG A 126 -1.84 -11.97 -1.25
N PHE A 127 -2.21 -10.74 -0.94
CA PHE A 127 -1.63 -9.95 0.14
C PHE A 127 -2.74 -9.16 0.83
N ASN A 128 -2.44 -8.67 2.03
CA ASN A 128 -3.42 -8.00 2.86
C ASN A 128 -2.88 -6.64 3.34
N THR A 129 -3.76 -5.66 3.47
CA THR A 129 -3.44 -4.34 4.04
C THR A 129 -4.27 -4.08 5.31
N ILE A 130 -3.91 -3.03 6.03
CA ILE A 130 -4.56 -2.65 7.29
C ILE A 130 -5.97 -2.09 7.05
N GLY A 131 -6.76 -2.05 8.11
CA GLY A 131 -8.03 -1.35 8.17
C GLY A 131 -8.38 -0.97 9.60
N VAL A 132 -9.31 -0.04 9.77
CA VAL A 132 -9.79 0.43 11.08
C VAL A 132 -11.32 0.47 11.08
N SER A 133 -11.92 0.21 12.25
CA SER A 133 -13.38 0.26 12.43
C SER A 133 -13.81 1.62 12.97
N ASP A 134 -14.56 2.37 12.16
CA ASP A 134 -15.16 3.63 12.60
C ASP A 134 -16.21 3.39 13.69
N ALA A 135 -16.97 2.29 13.61
CA ALA A 135 -17.97 1.93 14.62
C ALA A 135 -17.36 1.75 16.02
N ILE A 136 -16.15 1.20 16.11
CA ILE A 136 -15.43 1.01 17.39
C ILE A 136 -14.77 2.32 17.85
N SER A 137 -14.18 3.08 16.92
CA SER A 137 -13.37 4.25 17.28
C SER A 137 -14.18 5.54 17.48
N MET A 138 -15.46 5.56 17.07
CA MET A 138 -16.34 6.71 17.18
C MET A 138 -16.44 7.23 18.62
N GLY A 139 -16.33 8.55 18.78
CA GLY A 139 -16.39 9.20 20.10
C GLY A 139 -15.10 9.13 20.92
N THR A 140 -14.02 8.54 20.38
CA THR A 140 -12.73 8.42 21.07
C THR A 140 -11.59 9.12 20.32
N ARG A 141 -10.40 9.20 20.94
CA ARG A 141 -9.17 9.64 20.25
C ARG A 141 -8.74 8.71 19.12
N GLY A 142 -9.26 7.48 19.07
CA GLY A 142 -9.01 6.54 17.97
C GLY A 142 -9.52 7.06 16.62
N MET A 143 -10.59 7.86 16.61
CA MET A 143 -11.16 8.42 15.38
C MET A 143 -10.15 9.33 14.62
N CYS A 144 -9.15 9.87 15.31
CA CYS A 144 -8.07 10.64 14.66
C CYS A 144 -7.26 9.80 13.65
N PHE A 145 -7.31 8.47 13.74
CA PHE A 145 -6.62 7.54 12.84
C PHE A 145 -7.53 6.97 11.73
N SER A 146 -8.82 7.32 11.69
CA SER A 146 -9.74 6.79 10.68
C SER A 146 -9.40 7.30 9.27
N LEU A 147 -9.50 8.62 9.03
CA LEU A 147 -9.44 9.16 7.67
C LEU A 147 -8.08 8.89 6.99
N GLN A 148 -6.97 9.05 7.73
CA GLN A 148 -5.62 8.82 7.21
C GLN A 148 -5.37 7.36 6.80
N SER A 149 -6.15 6.41 7.33
CA SER A 149 -6.00 4.99 6.95
C SER A 149 -6.29 4.76 5.47
N ARG A 150 -7.11 5.62 4.84
CA ARG A 150 -7.34 5.62 3.39
C ARG A 150 -6.04 5.76 2.60
N ASP A 151 -5.25 6.77 2.94
CA ASP A 151 -4.00 7.09 2.24
C ASP A 151 -2.97 6.01 2.52
N LEU A 152 -2.91 5.51 3.76
CA LEU A 152 -2.03 4.41 4.13
C LEU A 152 -2.36 3.12 3.37
N ILE A 153 -3.65 2.82 3.16
CA ILE A 153 -4.09 1.69 2.33
C ILE A 153 -3.64 1.87 0.89
N ALA A 154 -3.80 3.08 0.33
CA ALA A 154 -3.38 3.38 -1.03
C ALA A 154 -1.86 3.16 -1.20
N ASP A 155 -1.06 3.72 -0.29
CA ASP A 155 0.40 3.60 -0.28
C ASP A 155 0.84 2.13 -0.11
N SER A 156 0.12 1.36 0.71
CA SER A 156 0.42 -0.06 0.94
C SER A 156 0.22 -0.90 -0.32
N ILE A 157 -0.89 -0.71 -1.03
CA ILE A 157 -1.18 -1.43 -2.28
C ILE A 157 -0.21 -1.01 -3.37
N GLU A 158 0.03 0.30 -3.51
CA GLU A 158 0.99 0.86 -4.46
C GLU A 158 2.39 0.28 -4.25
N THR A 159 2.83 0.17 -2.99
CA THR A 159 4.13 -0.39 -2.61
C THR A 159 4.26 -1.84 -3.06
N VAL A 160 3.29 -2.70 -2.71
CA VAL A 160 3.35 -4.13 -3.06
C VAL A 160 3.30 -4.32 -4.57
N MET A 161 2.36 -3.67 -5.26
CA MET A 161 2.19 -3.79 -6.70
C MET A 161 3.45 -3.32 -7.46
N SER A 162 4.08 -2.23 -7.00
CA SER A 162 5.28 -1.69 -7.63
C SER A 162 6.50 -2.56 -7.37
N ALA A 163 6.69 -3.03 -6.12
CA ALA A 163 7.83 -3.84 -5.75
C ALA A 163 7.81 -5.25 -6.37
N GLN A 164 6.62 -5.87 -6.44
CA GLN A 164 6.45 -7.24 -6.92
C GLN A 164 6.18 -7.35 -8.42
N TRP A 165 6.10 -6.22 -9.14
CA TRP A 165 5.87 -6.19 -10.60
C TRP A 165 4.57 -6.89 -11.06
N TYR A 166 3.51 -6.89 -10.25
CA TYR A 166 2.24 -7.50 -10.63
C TYR A 166 1.57 -6.76 -11.80
N ASP A 167 0.98 -7.51 -12.72
CA ASP A 167 0.40 -6.99 -13.96
C ASP A 167 -0.96 -6.33 -13.75
N GLY A 168 -1.72 -6.77 -12.74
CA GLY A 168 -3.03 -6.23 -12.40
C GLY A 168 -3.39 -6.43 -10.93
N ASN A 169 -4.44 -5.74 -10.47
CA ASN A 169 -4.87 -5.78 -9.07
C ASN A 169 -6.36 -6.10 -8.93
N ILE A 170 -6.69 -7.03 -8.04
CA ILE A 170 -8.06 -7.24 -7.58
C ILE A 170 -8.12 -6.87 -6.11
N ALA A 171 -8.76 -5.76 -5.79
CA ALA A 171 -8.89 -5.30 -4.41
C ALA A 171 -10.22 -5.71 -3.79
N ILE A 172 -10.19 -6.12 -2.53
CA ILE A 172 -11.36 -6.60 -1.79
C ILE A 172 -11.54 -5.74 -0.52
N PRO A 173 -12.09 -4.51 -0.67
CA PRO A 173 -12.44 -3.64 0.46
C PRO A 173 -13.73 -4.06 1.19
N GLY A 174 -13.83 -3.68 2.47
CA GLY A 174 -15.00 -3.93 3.35
C GLY A 174 -15.76 -2.64 3.69
N CYS A 175 -15.38 -1.92 4.75
CA CYS A 175 -16.04 -0.65 5.13
C CYS A 175 -15.49 0.65 4.47
N ASP A 176 -16.28 1.72 4.50
CA ASP A 176 -15.93 3.15 4.28
C ASP A 176 -14.53 3.47 3.70
N LYS A 177 -13.50 3.66 4.54
CA LYS A 177 -12.21 4.25 4.12
C LYS A 177 -11.36 3.37 3.23
N ASN A 178 -11.58 2.06 3.25
CA ASN A 178 -10.76 1.14 2.47
C ASN A 178 -11.13 1.14 0.97
N MET A 179 -12.39 1.40 0.62
CA MET A 179 -12.83 1.49 -0.77
C MET A 179 -12.14 2.62 -1.55
N PRO A 180 -12.14 3.89 -1.11
CA PRO A 180 -11.42 4.94 -1.83
C PRO A 180 -9.90 4.72 -1.80
N GLY A 181 -9.34 4.12 -0.74
CA GLY A 181 -7.91 3.81 -0.66
C GLY A 181 -7.45 2.84 -1.75
N THR A 182 -8.23 1.79 -2.03
CA THR A 182 -7.90 0.83 -3.10
C THR A 182 -8.00 1.49 -4.48
N ILE A 183 -9.04 2.27 -4.74
CA ILE A 183 -9.21 2.99 -6.02
C ILE A 183 -8.11 4.03 -6.24
N MET A 184 -7.66 4.72 -5.19
CA MET A 184 -6.51 5.64 -5.27
C MET A 184 -5.24 4.90 -5.73
N ALA A 185 -4.94 3.74 -5.14
CA ALA A 185 -3.80 2.94 -5.58
C ALA A 185 -3.93 2.48 -7.04
N MET A 186 -5.12 2.04 -7.46
CA MET A 186 -5.39 1.64 -8.85
C MET A 186 -5.14 2.80 -9.82
N GLY A 187 -5.64 4.00 -9.50
CA GLY A 187 -5.42 5.20 -10.31
C GLY A 187 -3.96 5.61 -10.40
N ARG A 188 -3.20 5.51 -9.30
CA ARG A 188 -1.75 5.80 -9.28
C ARG A 188 -0.95 4.82 -10.12
N LEU A 189 -1.25 3.52 -10.01
CA LEU A 189 -0.55 2.47 -10.74
C LEU A 189 -0.93 2.43 -12.22
N ASN A 190 -2.16 2.82 -12.56
CA ASN A 190 -2.73 2.74 -13.90
C ASN A 190 -2.55 1.35 -14.56
N ARG A 191 -2.72 0.29 -13.76
CA ARG A 191 -2.70 -1.11 -14.19
C ARG A 191 -4.12 -1.66 -14.22
N PRO A 192 -4.44 -2.67 -15.06
CA PRO A 192 -5.74 -3.33 -15.05
C PRO A 192 -6.16 -3.72 -13.64
N SER A 193 -7.25 -3.13 -13.15
CA SER A 193 -7.66 -3.31 -11.77
C SER A 193 -9.17 -3.41 -11.61
N ILE A 194 -9.62 -4.24 -10.66
CA ILE A 194 -11.03 -4.43 -10.32
C ILE A 194 -11.19 -4.31 -8.80
N MET A 195 -12.22 -3.60 -8.36
CA MET A 195 -12.61 -3.55 -6.95
C MET A 195 -13.84 -4.45 -6.73
N ILE A 196 -13.71 -5.43 -5.84
CA ILE A 196 -14.79 -6.32 -5.41
C ILE A 196 -15.25 -5.88 -4.02
N TYR A 197 -16.42 -5.26 -3.95
CA TYR A 197 -16.99 -4.84 -2.67
C TYR A 197 -17.30 -6.07 -1.80
N GLY A 198 -16.83 -6.06 -0.55
CA GLY A 198 -17.01 -7.16 0.40
C GLY A 198 -18.46 -7.42 0.82
N GLY A 199 -19.37 -6.50 0.53
CA GLY A 199 -20.79 -6.60 0.85
C GLY A 199 -21.18 -5.79 2.08
N THR A 200 -22.43 -5.34 2.09
CA THR A 200 -23.06 -4.81 3.31
C THR A 200 -23.32 -5.95 4.29
N ILE A 201 -23.29 -5.64 5.59
CA ILE A 201 -23.72 -6.56 6.65
C ILE A 201 -25.20 -6.93 6.50
#